data_AF-A0A1Q3B3N5-F1
#
_entry.id   AF-A0A1Q3B3N5-F1
#
_cell.length_a   1.000
_cell.length_b   1.000
_cell.length_c   1.000
_cell.angle_alpha   90.00
_cell.angle_beta   90.00
_cell.angle_gamma   90.00
#
_symmetry.space_group_name_H-M   'P 1'
#
loop_
_entity.id
_entity.type
_entity.pdbx_description
1 polymer ?
#
loop_
_entity_poly.entity_id
_entity_poly.type
_entity_poly.pdbx_seq_one_letter_code
_entity_poly.pdbx_strand_id
1 'polypeptide(L)'
;LIFLRHHIDNGMKYEYLTIENPLELWQKLNDRFEHLKAVVLSKALNDWSQLRFQDFKTDSEYNSTLFKIVSQLNMCLEVITEDILLKKTYRTFHASNVLLQQQYRLHGFKKY
;
A
#
# COMPACT_ATOMS: atom_id res chain seq x y z
N LEU A 1 26.84 7.84 11.44
CA LEU A 1 27.01 7.88 9.96
C LEU A 1 27.09 6.48 9.34
N ILE A 2 28.03 5.64 9.79
CA ILE A 2 28.26 4.29 9.24
C ILE A 2 26.98 3.44 9.24
N PHE A 3 26.22 3.47 10.34
CA PHE A 3 24.94 2.75 10.45
C PHE A 3 23.93 3.14 9.36
N LEU A 4 23.63 4.44 9.22
CA LEU A 4 22.71 4.93 8.17
C LEU A 4 23.21 4.54 6.76
N ARG A 5 24.51 4.73 6.48
CA ARG A 5 25.11 4.39 5.19
C ARG A 5 25.13 2.89 4.91
N HIS A 6 25.10 2.03 5.92
CA HIS A 6 25.04 0.59 5.73
C HIS A 6 23.69 0.17 5.14
N HIS A 7 22.61 0.80 5.61
CA HIS A 7 21.23 0.40 5.32
C HIS A 7 20.55 1.11 4.14
N ILE A 8 21.13 2.19 3.60
CA ILE A 8 20.60 2.83 2.38
C ILE A 8 21.10 2.12 1.12
N ASP A 9 20.34 2.23 0.03
CA ASP A 9 20.72 1.66 -1.27
C ASP A 9 22.02 2.27 -1.82
N ASN A 10 22.77 1.51 -2.63
CA ASN A 10 24.06 1.94 -3.18
C ASN A 10 23.95 3.23 -4.03
N GLY A 11 22.86 3.43 -4.76
CA GLY A 11 22.63 4.67 -5.49
C GLY A 11 22.53 5.88 -4.55
N MET A 12 21.83 5.72 -3.43
CA MET A 12 21.74 6.77 -2.39
C MET A 12 23.06 6.99 -1.66
N LYS A 13 23.88 5.95 -1.45
CA LYS A 13 25.21 6.10 -0.84
C LYS A 13 26.10 7.03 -1.66
N TYR A 14 26.05 6.90 -2.99
CA TYR A 14 26.81 7.73 -3.92
C TYR A 14 26.31 9.17 -3.91
N GLU A 15 24.99 9.37 -4.00
CA GLU A 15 24.36 10.71 -4.00
C GLU A 15 24.69 11.52 -2.74
N TYR A 16 24.76 10.86 -1.59
CA TYR A 16 25.03 11.51 -0.31
C TYR A 16 26.45 11.27 0.21
N LEU A 17 27.42 10.90 -0.65
CA LEU A 17 28.78 10.56 -0.21
C LEU A 17 29.47 11.68 0.57
N THR A 18 29.26 12.94 0.16
CA THR A 18 29.92 14.13 0.73
C THR A 18 29.32 14.62 2.05
N ILE A 19 28.20 14.04 2.50
CA ILE A 19 27.54 14.46 3.75
C ILE A 19 28.18 13.76 4.96
N GLU A 20 28.99 14.50 5.69
CA GLU A 20 29.69 13.96 6.87
C GLU A 20 28.83 13.99 8.13
N ASN A 21 27.89 14.96 8.22
CA ASN A 21 27.01 15.10 9.37
C ASN A 21 25.87 14.06 9.33
N PRO A 22 25.77 13.15 10.33
CA PRO A 22 24.71 12.14 10.37
C PRO A 22 23.30 12.74 10.45
N LEU A 23 23.14 13.88 11.11
CA LEU A 23 21.84 14.54 11.26
C LEU A 23 21.39 15.12 9.91
N GLU A 24 22.29 15.77 9.19
CA GLU A 24 22.00 16.29 7.84
C GLU A 24 21.65 15.16 6.87
N LEU A 25 22.40 14.04 6.92
CA LEU A 25 22.11 12.86 6.11
C LEU A 25 20.72 12.31 6.41
N TRP A 26 20.37 12.17 7.70
CA TRP A 26 19.05 11.72 8.13
C TRP A 26 17.94 12.66 7.62
N GLN A 27 18.11 13.97 7.77
CA GLN A 27 17.12 14.95 7.32
C GLN A 27 16.88 14.85 5.81
N LYS A 28 17.94 14.80 4.99
CA LYS A 28 17.77 14.67 3.52
C LYS A 28 17.12 13.35 3.11
N LEU A 29 17.46 12.24 3.76
CA LEU A 29 16.82 10.95 3.53
C LEU A 29 15.34 11.01 3.90
N ASN A 30 15.01 11.62 5.03
CA ASN A 30 13.64 11.80 5.49
C ASN A 30 12.84 12.69 4.53
N ASP A 31 13.38 13.83 4.09
CA ASP A 31 12.72 14.74 3.15
C ASP A 31 12.40 14.04 1.83
N ARG A 32 13.35 13.25 1.30
CA ARG A 32 13.12 12.44 0.11
C ARG A 32 12.06 11.37 0.32
N PHE A 33 12.05 10.72 1.48
CA PHE A 33 11.06 9.71 1.82
C PHE A 33 9.66 10.32 1.96
N GLU A 34 9.52 11.49 2.58
CA GLU A 34 8.25 12.21 2.67
C GLU A 34 7.73 12.65 1.29
N HIS A 35 8.61 13.12 0.40
CA HIS A 35 8.23 13.37 -0.99
C HIS A 35 7.76 12.10 -1.72
N LEU A 36 8.47 10.98 -1.53
CA LEU A 36 8.07 9.69 -2.11
C LEU A 36 6.72 9.24 -1.58
N LYS A 37 6.45 9.40 -0.27
CA LYS A 37 5.13 9.12 0.32
C LYS A 37 4.03 9.92 -0.35
N ALA A 38 4.21 11.23 -0.57
CA ALA A 38 3.18 12.05 -1.21
C ALA A 38 2.81 11.55 -2.62
N VAL A 39 3.82 11.19 -3.42
CA VAL A 39 3.61 10.65 -4.77
C VAL A 39 2.98 9.26 -4.73
N VAL A 40 3.48 8.36 -3.87
CA VAL A 40 2.97 6.99 -3.76
C VAL A 40 1.56 6.97 -3.19
N LEU A 41 1.26 7.78 -2.17
CA LEU A 41 -0.05 7.89 -1.54
C LEU A 41 -1.11 8.26 -2.56
N SER A 42 -0.86 9.32 -3.35
CA SER A 42 -1.81 9.78 -4.37
C SER A 42 -2.14 8.68 -5.38
N LYS A 43 -1.12 7.95 -5.83
CA LYS A 43 -1.30 6.82 -6.75
C LYS A 43 -2.04 5.66 -6.08
N ALA A 44 -1.64 5.26 -4.87
CA ALA A 44 -2.23 4.14 -4.15
C ALA A 44 -3.70 4.39 -3.80
N LEU A 45 -4.08 5.63 -3.47
CA LEU A 45 -5.48 6.02 -3.25
C LEU A 45 -6.29 5.93 -4.54
N ASN A 46 -5.73 6.35 -5.67
CA ASN A 46 -6.39 6.19 -6.96
C ASN A 46 -6.56 4.71 -7.33
N ASP A 47 -5.50 3.92 -7.24
CA ASP A 47 -5.52 2.48 -7.52
C ASP A 47 -6.50 1.77 -6.58
N TRP A 48 -6.52 2.15 -5.29
CA TRP A 48 -7.50 1.67 -4.32
C TRP A 48 -8.92 2.03 -4.75
N SER A 49 -9.20 3.28 -5.13
CA SER A 49 -10.52 3.71 -5.58
C SER A 49 -11.01 2.87 -6.77
N GLN A 50 -10.16 2.66 -7.76
CA GLN A 50 -10.47 1.92 -8.99
C GLN A 50 -10.48 0.39 -8.83
N LEU A 51 -9.90 -0.16 -7.76
CA LEU A 51 -9.85 -1.60 -7.54
C LEU A 51 -11.25 -2.19 -7.41
N ARG A 52 -11.58 -3.14 -8.30
CA ARG A 52 -12.84 -3.90 -8.25
C ARG A 52 -12.60 -5.39 -8.43
N PHE A 53 -13.21 -6.21 -7.57
CA PHE A 53 -13.10 -7.67 -7.63
C PHE A 53 -13.56 -8.23 -8.99
N GLN A 54 -14.65 -7.71 -9.54
CA GLN A 54 -15.19 -8.12 -10.84
C GLN A 54 -14.25 -7.94 -12.04
N ASP A 55 -13.20 -7.14 -11.93
CA ASP A 55 -12.28 -6.86 -13.05
C ASP A 55 -11.17 -7.94 -13.17
N PHE A 56 -11.11 -8.90 -12.24
CA PHE A 56 -10.09 -9.95 -12.19
C PHE A 56 -10.67 -11.31 -12.59
N LYS A 57 -9.84 -12.14 -13.20
CA LYS A 57 -10.23 -13.50 -13.62
C LYS A 57 -10.20 -14.48 -12.46
N THR A 58 -9.30 -14.27 -11.50
CA THR A 58 -9.11 -15.16 -10.36
C THR A 58 -8.98 -14.38 -9.04
N ASP A 59 -9.39 -15.02 -7.96
CA ASP A 59 -9.26 -14.47 -6.60
C ASP A 59 -7.80 -14.19 -6.24
N SER A 60 -6.87 -14.99 -6.74
CA SER A 60 -5.43 -14.83 -6.49
C SER A 60 -4.88 -13.53 -7.10
N GLU A 61 -5.26 -13.21 -8.35
CA GLU A 61 -4.85 -11.97 -9.01
C GLU A 61 -5.39 -10.73 -8.29
N TYR A 62 -6.67 -10.79 -7.89
CA TYR A 62 -7.28 -9.74 -7.10
C TYR A 62 -6.57 -9.56 -5.76
N ASN A 63 -6.37 -10.65 -5.01
CA ASN A 63 -5.72 -10.62 -3.70
C ASN A 63 -4.31 -10.07 -3.78
N SER A 64 -3.52 -10.51 -4.77
CA SER A 64 -2.17 -10.00 -4.99
C SER A 64 -2.17 -8.48 -5.24
N THR A 65 -3.09 -8.00 -6.07
CA THR A 65 -3.23 -6.56 -6.38
C THR A 65 -3.71 -5.76 -5.17
N LEU A 66 -4.71 -6.26 -4.45
CA LEU A 66 -5.22 -5.68 -3.21
C LEU A 66 -4.09 -5.49 -2.19
N PHE A 67 -3.34 -6.54 -1.87
CA PHE A 67 -2.25 -6.46 -0.89
C PHE A 67 -1.09 -5.57 -1.34
N LYS A 68 -0.81 -5.49 -2.65
CA LYS A 68 0.15 -4.54 -3.19
C LYS A 68 -0.27 -3.09 -2.93
N ILE A 69 -1.54 -2.74 -3.18
CA ILE A 69 -2.06 -1.40 -2.90
C ILE A 69 -2.07 -1.11 -1.39
N VAL A 70 -2.53 -2.06 -0.58
CA VAL A 70 -2.62 -1.94 0.88
C VAL A 70 -1.25 -1.72 1.51
N SER A 71 -0.21 -2.43 1.05
CA SER A 71 1.16 -2.22 1.54
C SER A 71 1.69 -0.82 1.23
N GLN A 72 1.34 -0.25 0.07
CA GLN A 72 1.69 1.14 -0.28
C GLN A 72 0.95 2.16 0.58
N LEU A 73 -0.34 1.94 0.85
CA LEU A 73 -1.13 2.79 1.75
C LEU A 73 -0.58 2.74 3.18
N ASN A 74 -0.32 1.55 3.72
CA ASN A 74 0.25 1.37 5.06
C ASN A 74 1.64 2.01 5.18
N MET A 75 2.47 1.96 4.14
CA MET A 75 3.76 2.67 4.09
C MET A 75 3.59 4.19 4.19
N CYS A 76 2.48 4.72 3.69
CA CYS A 76 2.09 6.12 3.78
C CYS A 76 1.28 6.45 5.05
N LEU A 77 1.29 5.56 6.05
CA LEU A 77 0.57 5.68 7.32
C LEU A 77 -0.96 5.66 7.21
N GLU A 78 -1.51 5.26 6.07
CA GLU A 78 -2.94 4.99 5.92
C GLU A 78 -3.26 3.60 6.46
N VAL A 79 -4.14 3.53 7.46
CA VAL A 79 -4.48 2.25 8.11
C VAL A 79 -5.63 1.58 7.39
N ILE A 80 -5.33 0.51 6.65
CA ILE A 80 -6.35 -0.34 6.03
C ILE A 80 -6.64 -1.54 6.94
N THR A 81 -7.81 -1.52 7.57
CA THR A 81 -8.27 -2.57 8.49
C THR A 81 -8.92 -3.74 7.75
N GLU A 82 -9.03 -4.89 8.41
CA GLU A 82 -9.73 -6.09 7.91
C GLU A 82 -11.16 -5.77 7.43
N ASP A 83 -11.90 -4.97 8.19
CA ASP A 83 -13.26 -4.55 7.82
C ASP A 83 -13.29 -3.72 6.53
N ILE A 84 -12.29 -2.85 6.34
CA ILE A 84 -12.16 -2.06 5.11
C ILE A 84 -11.86 -2.98 3.92
N LEU A 85 -10.95 -3.95 4.07
CA LEU A 85 -10.64 -4.94 3.03
C LEU A 85 -11.89 -5.73 2.63
N LEU A 86 -12.55 -6.35 3.62
CA LEU A 86 -13.77 -7.13 3.40
C LEU A 86 -14.86 -6.30 2.71
N LYS A 87 -15.14 -5.09 3.20
CA LYS A 87 -16.12 -4.20 2.58
C LYS A 87 -15.73 -3.81 1.15
N LYS A 88 -14.46 -3.52 0.89
CA LYS A 88 -13.96 -3.18 -0.46
C LYS A 88 -14.19 -4.35 -1.43
N THR A 89 -13.84 -5.56 -1.02
CA THR A 89 -14.01 -6.77 -1.83
C THR A 89 -15.48 -7.03 -2.08
N TYR A 90 -16.32 -7.10 -1.04
CA TYR A 90 -17.76 -7.36 -1.22
C TYR A 90 -18.41 -6.32 -2.13
N ARG A 91 -18.18 -5.02 -1.94
CA ARG A 91 -18.81 -3.96 -2.73
C ARG A 91 -18.48 -4.00 -4.22
N THR A 92 -17.44 -4.73 -4.61
CA THR A 92 -16.95 -4.76 -5.99
C THR A 92 -17.13 -6.11 -6.68
N PHE A 93 -17.97 -6.98 -6.10
CA PHE A 93 -18.45 -8.20 -6.75
C PHE A 93 -19.20 -7.86 -8.04
N HIS A 94 -19.12 -8.77 -9.01
CA HIS A 94 -19.90 -8.66 -10.24
C HIS A 94 -21.40 -8.67 -9.93
N ALA A 95 -22.20 -7.96 -10.71
CA ALA A 95 -23.65 -7.83 -10.50
C ALA A 95 -24.38 -9.18 -10.51
N SER A 96 -23.87 -10.18 -11.24
CA SER A 96 -24.41 -11.54 -11.21
C SER A 96 -24.24 -12.26 -9.87
N ASN A 97 -23.31 -11.79 -9.02
CA ASN A 97 -22.92 -12.45 -7.77
C ASN A 97 -23.48 -11.74 -6.52
N VAL A 98 -24.55 -10.94 -6.68
CA VAL A 98 -25.17 -10.18 -5.57
C VAL A 98 -25.65 -11.10 -4.44
N LEU A 99 -26.21 -12.27 -4.76
CA LEU A 99 -26.64 -13.22 -3.73
C LEU A 99 -25.46 -13.72 -2.89
N LEU A 100 -24.35 -14.07 -3.54
CA LEU A 100 -23.13 -14.51 -2.87
C LEU A 100 -22.57 -13.38 -1.98
N GLN A 101 -22.51 -12.15 -2.51
CA GLN A 101 -22.11 -10.97 -1.75
C GLN A 101 -22.94 -10.81 -0.46
N GLN A 102 -24.25 -10.99 -0.53
CA GLN A 102 -25.13 -10.92 0.65
C GLN A 102 -24.84 -12.03 1.65
N GLN A 103 -24.63 -13.27 1.19
CA GLN A 103 -24.27 -14.40 2.06
C GLN A 103 -22.98 -14.14 2.84
N TYR A 104 -21.94 -13.65 2.17
CA TYR A 104 -20.66 -13.31 2.83
C TYR A 104 -20.83 -12.21 3.89
N ARG A 105 -21.63 -11.18 3.60
CA ARG A 105 -21.93 -10.11 4.58
C ARG A 105 -22.68 -10.64 5.80
N LEU A 106 -23.66 -11.51 5.59
CA LEU A 106 -24.45 -12.12 6.67
C LEU A 106 -23.63 -13.10 7.53
N HIS A 107 -22.66 -13.78 6.93
CA HIS A 107 -21.77 -14.68 7.67
C HIS A 107 -20.90 -13.93 8.69
N GLY A 108 -20.59 -12.65 8.43
CA GLY A 108 -19.95 -11.78 9.42
C GLY A 108 -18.47 -12.08 9.63
N PHE A 109 -17.75 -12.43 8.57
CA PHE A 109 -16.29 -12.60 8.59
C PHE A 109 -15.59 -11.41 9.26
N LYS A 110 -14.58 -11.71 10.07
CA LYS A 110 -13.78 -10.71 10.82
C LYS A 110 -12.38 -10.52 10.27
N LYS A 111 -11.98 -11.40 9.37
CA LYS A 111 -10.66 -11.43 8.76
C LYS A 111 -10.84 -11.64 7.26
N TYR A 112 -10.03 -10.93 6.49
CA TYR A 112 -9.86 -11.14 5.07
C TYR A 112 -9.16 -12.46 4.76
#